data_AF-A0A4Y3WAI1-F1
#
_entry.id   AF-A0A4Y3WAI1-F1
#
_cell.length_a   1.000
_cell.length_b   1.000
_cell.length_c   1.000
_cell.angle_alpha   90.00
_cell.angle_beta   90.00
_cell.angle_gamma   90.00
#
_symmetry.space_group_name_H-M   'P 1'
#
loop_
_entity.id
_entity.type
_entity.pdbx_description
1 polymer ?
#
loop_
_entity_poly.entity_id
_entity_poly.type
_entity_poly.pdbx_seq_one_letter_code
_entity_poly.pdbx_strand_id
1 'polypeptide(L)'
;MKQKVDFLAKARKAWGAPPDWIVELAQECNRTTAARAAKRIGYSSAVISHVLAHRYPGDIDRVAAKVRGALMGETVVCPIVGEIGRDRCLNEQRMDNTGASSIRAKLYRACRGGCPHSRLTQEDE
;
A
#
# COMPACT_ATOMS: atom_id res chain seq x y z
N MET A 1 -11.90 2.40 -31.36
CA MET A 1 -10.65 2.19 -30.57
C MET A 1 -10.80 2.87 -29.22
N LYS A 2 -10.71 2.14 -28.10
CA LYS A 2 -10.67 2.78 -26.76
C LYS A 2 -9.29 3.40 -26.57
N GLN A 3 -9.26 4.71 -26.33
CA GLN A 3 -8.03 5.46 -26.07
C GLN A 3 -7.33 4.89 -24.83
N LYS A 4 -6.04 4.54 -24.95
CA LYS A 4 -5.24 4.08 -23.81
C LYS A 4 -4.96 5.29 -22.92
N VAL A 5 -5.53 5.30 -21.71
CA VAL A 5 -5.28 6.36 -20.73
C VAL A 5 -3.81 6.34 -20.36
N ASP A 6 -3.12 7.48 -20.52
CA ASP A 6 -1.79 7.67 -19.96
C ASP A 6 -1.90 8.15 -18.50
N PHE A 7 -1.64 7.23 -17.58
CA PHE A 7 -1.71 7.49 -16.16
C PHE A 7 -0.61 8.44 -15.68
N LEU A 8 0.56 8.46 -16.33
CA LEU A 8 1.67 9.33 -15.94
C LEU A 8 1.39 10.78 -16.33
N ALA A 9 0.88 11.01 -17.55
CA ALA A 9 0.43 12.34 -17.96
C ALA A 9 -0.69 12.87 -17.06
N LYS A 10 -1.65 12.01 -16.71
CA LYS A 10 -2.72 12.36 -15.76
C LYS A 10 -2.16 12.75 -14.38
N ALA A 11 -1.24 11.96 -13.84
CA ALA A 11 -0.61 12.24 -12.54
C ALA A 11 0.16 13.55 -12.55
N ARG A 12 0.98 13.80 -13.58
CA ARG A 12 1.71 15.07 -13.74
C ARG A 12 0.77 16.27 -13.84
N LYS A 13 -0.35 16.14 -14.58
CA LYS A 13 -1.34 17.22 -14.67
C LYS A 13 -1.99 17.53 -13.32
N ALA A 14 -2.25 16.52 -12.48
CA ALA A 14 -2.93 16.70 -11.20
C ALA A 14 -2.00 17.13 -10.05
N TRP A 15 -0.76 16.63 -10.03
CA TRP A 15 0.20 16.89 -8.96
C TRP A 15 1.20 18.01 -9.31
N GLY A 16 1.35 18.36 -10.59
CA GLY A 16 2.44 19.21 -11.07
C GLY A 16 3.77 18.47 -11.02
N ALA A 17 4.35 18.38 -9.81
CA ALA A 17 5.55 17.60 -9.50
C ALA A 17 5.16 16.38 -8.63
N PRO A 18 4.74 15.25 -9.25
CA PRO A 18 4.32 14.08 -8.50
C PRO A 18 5.49 13.46 -7.71
N PRO A 19 5.25 12.99 -6.48
CA PRO A 19 6.21 12.17 -5.75
C PRO A 19 6.63 10.91 -6.50
N ASP A 20 7.79 10.37 -6.14
CA ASP A 20 8.37 9.16 -6.73
C ASP A 20 7.40 7.97 -6.80
N TRP A 21 6.70 7.71 -5.69
CA TRP A 21 5.75 6.59 -5.58
C TRP A 21 4.50 6.81 -6.45
N ILE A 22 4.08 8.06 -6.68
CA ILE A 22 2.98 8.36 -7.62
C ILE A 22 3.44 8.07 -9.06
N VAL A 23 4.67 8.42 -9.40
CA VAL A 23 5.26 8.13 -10.71
C VAL A 23 5.32 6.62 -10.93
N GLU A 24 5.84 5.86 -9.96
CA GLU A 24 5.91 4.39 -10.07
C GLU A 24 4.52 3.76 -10.18
N LEU A 25 3.55 4.23 -9.38
CA LEU A 25 2.16 3.75 -9.47
C LEU A 25 1.55 4.02 -10.85
N ALA A 26 1.77 5.20 -11.41
CA ALA A 26 1.29 5.56 -12.73
C ALA A 26 1.96 4.72 -13.83
N GLN A 27 3.26 4.48 -13.73
CA GLN A 27 4.00 3.61 -14.64
C GLN A 27 3.50 2.17 -14.58
N GLU A 28 3.27 1.62 -13.38
CA GLU A 28 2.71 0.29 -13.22
C GLU A 28 1.31 0.17 -13.83
N CYS A 29 0.48 1.22 -13.71
CA CYS A 29 -0.84 1.29 -14.35
C CYS A 29 -0.72 1.31 -15.90
N ASN A 30 0.28 2.00 -16.45
CA ASN A 30 0.57 2.04 -17.88
C ASN A 30 1.10 0.69 -18.42
N ARG A 31 1.93 -0.01 -17.62
CA ARG A 31 2.45 -1.36 -17.92
C ARG A 31 1.37 -2.43 -17.85
N THR A 32 0.48 -2.33 -16.86
CA THR A 32 -0.57 -3.32 -16.60
C THR A 32 -1.96 -2.71 -16.84
N THR A 33 -2.73 -2.47 -15.78
CA THR A 33 -3.98 -1.70 -15.76
C THR A 33 -4.16 -1.12 -14.35
N ALA A 34 -4.97 -0.07 -14.19
CA ALA A 34 -5.29 0.47 -12.86
C ALA A 34 -5.88 -0.60 -11.91
N ALA A 35 -6.68 -1.55 -12.42
CA ALA A 35 -7.24 -2.63 -11.62
C ALA A 35 -6.16 -3.63 -11.14
N ARG A 36 -5.19 -3.98 -12.00
CA ARG A 36 -4.08 -4.87 -11.62
C ARG A 36 -3.14 -4.21 -10.63
N ALA A 37 -2.77 -2.95 -10.87
CA ALA A 37 -1.96 -2.17 -9.94
C ALA A 37 -2.64 -2.02 -8.57
N ALA A 38 -3.94 -1.72 -8.56
CA ALA A 38 -4.73 -1.62 -7.33
C ALA A 38 -4.71 -2.92 -6.52
N LYS A 39 -4.99 -4.06 -7.20
CA LYS A 39 -4.95 -5.38 -6.56
C LYS A 39 -3.58 -5.68 -5.95
N ARG A 40 -2.49 -5.34 -6.66
CA ARG A 40 -1.12 -5.58 -6.21
C ARG A 40 -0.78 -4.83 -4.92
N ILE A 41 -1.31 -3.61 -4.74
CA ILE A 41 -1.06 -2.81 -3.53
C ILE A 41 -2.16 -2.94 -2.45
N GLY A 42 -3.18 -3.77 -2.70
CA GLY A 42 -4.28 -4.01 -1.76
C GLY A 42 -5.33 -2.90 -1.68
N TYR A 43 -5.59 -2.20 -2.79
CA TYR A 43 -6.61 -1.14 -2.90
C TYR A 43 -7.56 -1.37 -4.08
N SER A 44 -8.62 -0.55 -4.16
CA SER A 44 -9.55 -0.57 -5.29
C SER A 44 -9.06 0.32 -6.45
N SER A 45 -9.49 0.01 -7.68
CA SER A 45 -9.18 0.82 -8.86
C SER A 45 -9.69 2.27 -8.76
N ALA A 46 -10.79 2.48 -8.02
CA ALA A 46 -11.33 3.79 -7.70
C ALA A 46 -10.34 4.59 -6.84
N VAL A 47 -9.80 3.99 -5.77
CA VAL A 47 -8.78 4.64 -4.92
C VAL A 47 -7.56 5.04 -5.76
N ILE A 48 -7.03 4.15 -6.60
CA ILE A 48 -5.91 4.49 -7.49
C ILE A 48 -6.26 5.67 -8.41
N SER A 49 -7.47 5.68 -8.96
CA SER A 49 -7.93 6.76 -9.83
C SER A 49 -8.01 8.11 -9.12
N HIS A 50 -8.42 8.13 -7.83
CA HIS A 50 -8.44 9.31 -6.98
C HIS A 50 -7.03 9.75 -6.58
N VAL A 51 -6.15 8.81 -6.22
CA VAL A 51 -4.75 9.06 -5.85
C VAL A 51 -3.99 9.68 -7.02
N LEU A 52 -4.06 9.08 -8.20
CA LEU A 52 -3.43 9.63 -9.41
C LEU A 52 -4.02 10.97 -9.86
N ALA A 53 -5.24 11.28 -9.42
CA ALA A 53 -5.89 12.56 -9.68
C ALA A 53 -5.70 13.59 -8.56
N HIS A 54 -4.90 13.28 -7.54
CA HIS A 54 -4.64 14.13 -6.37
C HIS A 54 -5.94 14.54 -5.63
N ARG A 55 -6.91 13.62 -5.54
CA ARG A 55 -8.23 13.85 -4.91
C ARG A 55 -8.61 12.76 -3.91
N TYR A 56 -7.64 11.99 -3.44
CA TYR A 56 -7.93 10.93 -2.47
C TYR A 56 -8.02 11.55 -1.06
N PRO A 57 -9.17 11.46 -0.37
CA PRO A 57 -9.35 12.11 0.93
C PRO A 57 -8.85 11.26 2.11
N GLY A 58 -8.43 10.01 1.86
CA GLY A 58 -7.96 9.10 2.89
C GLY A 58 -6.47 9.28 3.20
N ASP A 59 -5.95 8.38 4.03
CA ASP A 59 -4.54 8.34 4.43
C ASP A 59 -3.62 8.06 3.23
N ILE A 60 -3.05 9.14 2.68
CA ILE A 60 -2.16 9.10 1.52
C ILE A 60 -0.81 8.46 1.86
N ASP A 61 -0.33 8.61 3.09
CA ASP A 61 0.94 8.05 3.56
C ASP A 61 0.88 6.53 3.67
N ARG A 62 -0.30 5.98 3.96
CA ARG A 62 -0.54 4.54 3.91
C ARG A 62 -0.56 4.01 2.49
N VAL A 63 -1.13 4.75 1.54
CA VAL A 63 -1.06 4.39 0.11
C VAL A 63 0.39 4.43 -0.35
N ALA A 64 1.14 5.49 -0.02
CA ALA A 64 2.55 5.62 -0.36
C ALA A 64 3.38 4.44 0.17
N ALA A 65 3.21 4.07 1.44
CA ALA A 65 3.92 2.93 2.03
C ALA A 65 3.55 1.58 1.37
N LYS A 66 2.28 1.40 0.96
CA LYS A 66 1.85 0.23 0.20
C LYS A 66 2.49 0.17 -1.19
N VAL A 67 2.53 1.30 -1.88
CA VAL A 67 3.18 1.41 -3.19
C VAL A 67 4.67 1.12 -3.08
N ARG A 68 5.35 1.74 -2.12
CA ARG A 68 6.78 1.55 -1.92
C ARG A 68 7.14 0.11 -1.60
N GLY A 69 6.37 -0.57 -0.75
CA GLY A 69 6.57 -1.99 -0.47
C GLY A 69 6.32 -2.89 -1.68
N ALA A 70 5.18 -2.74 -2.35
CA ALA A 70 4.74 -3.67 -3.39
C ALA A 70 5.38 -3.44 -4.77
N LEU A 71 5.77 -2.20 -5.08
CA LEU A 71 6.27 -1.78 -6.40
C LEU A 71 7.72 -1.31 -6.38
N MET A 72 8.20 -0.71 -5.29
CA MET A 72 9.55 -0.12 -5.21
C MET A 72 10.53 -0.95 -4.37
N GLY A 73 10.10 -2.07 -3.79
CA GLY A 73 10.95 -2.98 -3.04
C GLY A 73 11.32 -2.50 -1.63
N GLU A 74 10.56 -1.58 -1.03
CA GLU A 74 10.78 -1.20 0.37
C GLU A 74 10.49 -2.38 1.31
N THR A 75 11.48 -2.80 2.09
CA THR A 75 11.36 -3.90 3.05
C THR A 75 11.48 -3.42 4.50
N VAL A 76 10.99 -4.24 5.42
CA VAL A 76 11.14 -4.08 6.87
C VAL A 76 11.49 -5.42 7.50
N VAL A 77 12.18 -5.39 8.64
CA VAL A 77 12.50 -6.61 9.39
C VAL A 77 11.41 -6.85 10.42
N CYS A 78 10.51 -7.80 10.13
CA CYS A 78 9.50 -8.23 11.09
C CYS A 78 10.13 -9.19 12.12
N PRO A 79 9.92 -8.96 13.44
CA PRO A 79 10.47 -9.85 14.47
C PRO A 79 9.91 -11.28 14.43
N ILE A 80 8.80 -11.51 13.71
CA ILE A 80 8.14 -12.83 13.66
C ILE A 80 8.42 -13.58 12.36
N VAL A 81 8.48 -12.89 11.22
CA VAL A 81 8.59 -13.53 9.89
C VAL A 81 9.81 -13.08 9.09
N GLY A 82 10.72 -12.33 9.71
CA GLY A 82 11.95 -11.85 9.07
C GLY A 82 11.70 -10.69 8.11
N GLU A 83 12.57 -10.56 7.12
CA GLU A 83 12.47 -9.50 6.11
C GLU A 83 11.24 -9.70 5.21
N ILE A 84 10.39 -8.68 5.16
CA ILE A 84 9.18 -8.66 4.34
C ILE A 84 8.98 -7.30 3.69
N GLY A 85 8.26 -7.26 2.56
CA GLY A 85 7.82 -6.01 1.96
C GLY A 85 6.98 -5.17 2.92
N ARG A 86 7.15 -3.84 2.85
CA ARG A 86 6.39 -2.90 3.68
C ARG A 86 4.89 -3.04 3.49
N ASP A 87 4.46 -3.41 2.29
CA ASP A 87 3.08 -3.71 1.95
C ASP A 87 2.55 -4.92 2.72
N ARG A 88 3.30 -6.03 2.77
CA ARG A 88 2.95 -7.20 3.57
C ARG A 88 2.89 -6.85 5.05
N CYS A 89 3.88 -6.13 5.57
CA CYS A 89 3.88 -5.67 6.97
C CYS A 89 2.56 -4.95 7.34
N LEU A 90 2.11 -4.02 6.49
CA LEU A 90 0.85 -3.30 6.70
C LEU A 90 -0.40 -4.18 6.54
N ASN A 91 -0.35 -5.28 5.78
CA ASN A 91 -1.43 -6.26 5.70
C ASN A 91 -1.51 -7.09 6.99
N GLU A 92 -0.36 -7.58 7.48
CA GLU A 92 -0.29 -8.39 8.71
C GLU A 92 -0.77 -7.64 9.96
N GLN A 93 -0.58 -6.31 9.99
CA GLN A 93 -1.08 -5.45 11.07
C GLN A 93 -2.62 -5.39 11.11
N ARG A 94 -3.27 -5.36 9.94
CA ARG A 94 -4.74 -5.24 9.81
C ARG A 94 -5.50 -6.52 10.12
N MET A 95 -4.86 -7.66 9.99
CA MET A 95 -5.53 -8.93 10.20
C MET A 95 -5.92 -9.10 11.68
N ASP A 96 -6.98 -9.82 11.96
CA ASP A 96 -7.32 -10.22 13.33
C ASP A 96 -6.69 -11.57 13.68
N ASN A 97 -6.81 -11.95 14.96
CA ASN A 97 -6.37 -13.26 15.42
C ASN A 97 -7.58 -14.15 15.73
N THR A 98 -7.90 -15.06 14.82
CA THR A 98 -8.98 -16.05 15.00
C THR A 98 -8.56 -17.26 15.85
N GLY A 99 -7.30 -17.33 16.30
CA GLY A 99 -6.77 -18.47 17.05
C GLY A 99 -6.38 -19.69 16.20
N ALA A 100 -6.71 -19.71 14.92
CA ALA A 100 -6.43 -20.85 14.02
C ALA A 100 -4.95 -21.00 13.62
N SER A 101 -4.11 -19.98 13.85
CA SER A 101 -2.68 -19.99 13.47
C SER A 101 -1.81 -19.41 14.57
N SER A 102 -0.82 -20.20 15.01
CA SER A 102 0.15 -19.79 16.03
C SER A 102 1.04 -18.64 15.54
N ILE A 103 1.42 -18.64 14.25
CA ILE A 103 2.17 -17.54 13.62
C ILE A 103 1.31 -16.27 13.59
N ARG A 104 0.01 -16.39 13.23
CA ARG A 104 -0.91 -15.25 13.23
C ARG A 104 -1.06 -14.66 14.63
N ALA A 105 -1.19 -15.49 15.65
CA ALA A 105 -1.25 -15.03 17.05
C ALA A 105 0.04 -14.28 17.46
N LYS A 106 1.22 -14.77 17.06
CA LYS A 106 2.51 -14.09 17.29
C LYS A 106 2.57 -12.73 16.58
N LEU A 107 2.17 -12.67 15.31
CA LEU A 107 2.13 -11.44 14.52
C LEU A 107 1.17 -10.41 15.11
N TYR A 108 -0.05 -10.84 15.47
CA TYR A 108 -1.07 -9.98 16.07
C TYR A 108 -0.55 -9.30 17.34
N ARG A 109 0.04 -10.09 18.25
CA ARG A 109 0.63 -9.59 19.50
C ARG A 109 1.82 -8.67 19.24
N ALA A 110 2.75 -9.05 18.36
CA ALA A 110 3.92 -8.24 18.05
C ALA A 110 3.52 -6.88 17.44
N CYS A 111 2.54 -6.85 16.54
CA CYS A 111 2.07 -5.60 15.91
C CYS A 111 1.43 -4.65 16.93
N ARG A 112 0.76 -5.16 17.97
CA ARG A 112 0.09 -4.36 19.01
C ARG A 112 0.94 -4.18 20.28
N GLY A 113 2.10 -4.83 20.36
CA GLY A 113 3.00 -4.83 21.52
C GLY A 113 4.20 -3.90 21.37
N GLY A 114 4.09 -2.81 20.61
CA GLY A 114 5.18 -1.82 20.46
C GLY A 114 6.12 -2.05 19.27
N CYS A 115 5.69 -2.76 18.23
CA CYS A 115 6.47 -2.90 17.00
C CYS A 115 6.75 -1.52 16.37
N PRO A 116 8.03 -1.17 16.05
CA PRO A 116 8.41 0.14 15.52
C PRO A 116 7.85 0.42 14.13
N HIS A 117 7.42 -0.63 13.42
CA HIS A 117 6.82 -0.53 12.10
C HIS A 117 5.28 -0.49 12.14
N SER A 118 4.69 -0.67 13.33
CA SER A 118 3.24 -0.69 13.51
C SER A 118 2.65 0.70 13.30
N ARG A 119 1.51 0.74 12.61
CA ARG A 119 0.68 1.94 12.46
C ARG A 119 -0.67 1.80 13.17
N LEU A 120 -0.80 0.79 14.04
CA LEU A 120 -1.97 0.63 14.89
C LEU A 120 -1.78 1.59 16.07
N THR A 121 -2.48 2.72 16.07
CA THR A 121 -2.68 3.52 17.28
C THR A 121 -3.46 2.66 18.28
N GLN A 122 -3.18 2.77 19.58
CA GLN A 122 -3.72 1.88 20.63
C GLN A 122 -5.24 2.02 20.88
N GLU A 123 -6.04 2.47 19.92
CA GLU A 123 -7.46 2.83 20.10
C GLU A 123 -8.43 2.08 19.18
N ASP A 124 -8.04 0.95 18.60
CA ASP A 124 -8.99 0.04 17.95
C ASP A 124 -9.37 -1.09 18.94
N GLU A 125 -10.17 -0.75 19.96
CA GLU A 125 -10.90 -1.68 20.84
C GLU A 125 -12.36 -1.82 20.38
#